data_AF-A0A929HZT7-F1
#
_entry.id   AF-A0A929HZT7-F1
#
_cell.length_a   1.000
_cell.length_b   1.000
_cell.length_c   1.000
_cell.angle_alpha   90.00
_cell.angle_beta   90.00
_cell.angle_gamma   90.00
#
_symmetry.space_group_name_H-M   'P 1'
#
loop_
_entity.id
_entity.type
_entity.pdbx_description
1 polymer ?
#
loop_
_entity_poly.entity_id
_entity_poly.type
_entity_poly.pdbx_seq_one_letter_code
_entity_poly.pdbx_strand_id
1 'polypeptide(L)'
;MKRICVIDGQGGGIGSTIIKRLKDTFGETIEIIALGTNAIATTQMLKARANRGATGENAIARTVKSVDVIVGPIGIIVAHAMMGEVTPK
;
A
#
# COMPACT_ATOMS: atom_id res chain seq x y z
N MET A 1 5.71 -8.73 -15.77
CA MET A 1 4.88 -8.88 -14.56
C MET A 1 4.42 -7.50 -14.15
N LYS A 2 3.11 -7.27 -13.98
CA LYS A 2 2.61 -5.94 -13.57
C LYS A 2 2.94 -5.71 -12.09
N ARG A 3 3.38 -4.50 -11.75
CA ARG A 3 3.66 -4.06 -10.39
C ARG A 3 2.51 -3.21 -9.88
N ILE A 4 1.88 -3.66 -8.81
CA ILE A 4 0.79 -2.96 -8.15
C ILE A 4 1.28 -2.55 -6.77
N CYS A 5 1.24 -1.26 -6.44
CA CYS A 5 1.37 -0.87 -5.05
C CYS A 5 0.00 -0.74 -4.39
N VAL A 6 -0.08 -1.23 -3.16
CA VAL A 6 -1.22 -1.00 -2.27
C VAL A 6 -0.76 -0.07 -1.17
N ILE A 7 -1.34 1.13 -1.13
CA ILE A 7 -1.08 2.13 -0.11
C ILE A 7 -2.19 2.06 0.93
N ASP A 8 -1.83 2.01 2.20
CA ASP A 8 -2.79 2.12 3.30
C ASP A 8 -2.13 2.81 4.49
N GLY A 9 -2.97 3.34 5.39
CA GLY A 9 -2.54 3.80 6.70
C GLY A 9 -3.31 3.13 7.81
N GLN A 10 -3.55 3.83 8.92
CA GLN A 10 -4.49 3.45 9.98
C GLN A 10 -4.79 1.94 10.10
N GLY A 11 -3.85 1.19 10.70
CA GLY A 11 -4.00 -0.24 10.96
C GLY A 11 -3.93 -1.19 9.74
N GLY A 12 -3.95 -0.71 8.49
CA GLY A 12 -3.70 -1.51 7.28
C GLY A 12 -4.83 -2.43 6.83
N GLY A 13 -6.05 -2.26 7.36
CA GLY A 13 -7.16 -3.20 7.14
C GLY A 13 -7.70 -3.20 5.71
N ILE A 14 -7.80 -2.01 5.10
CA ILE A 14 -8.31 -1.86 3.73
C ILE A 14 -7.29 -2.42 2.73
N GLY A 15 -6.03 -2.02 2.87
CA GLY A 15 -4.92 -2.50 2.07
C GLY A 15 -4.76 -4.02 2.16
N SER A 16 -4.84 -4.59 3.36
CA SER A 16 -4.79 -6.04 3.55
C SER A 16 -5.93 -6.78 2.83
N THR A 17 -7.13 -6.20 2.81
CA THR A 17 -8.29 -6.78 2.09
C THR A 17 -8.09 -6.73 0.58
N ILE A 18 -7.60 -5.60 0.06
CA ILE A 18 -7.27 -5.42 -1.35
C ILE A 18 -6.21 -6.45 -1.78
N ILE A 19 -5.12 -6.59 -1.02
CA ILE A 19 -4.02 -7.50 -1.33
C ILE A 19 -4.51 -8.95 -1.41
N LYS A 20 -5.31 -9.40 -0.44
CA LYS A 20 -5.90 -10.76 -0.46
C LYS A 20 -6.68 -10.98 -1.75
N ARG A 21 -7.58 -10.06 -2.11
CA ARG A 21 -8.39 -10.16 -3.33
C ARG A 21 -7.55 -10.15 -4.61
N LEU A 22 -6.52 -9.32 -4.67
CA LEU A 22 -5.58 -9.29 -5.80
C LEU A 22 -4.81 -10.61 -5.92
N LYS A 23 -4.32 -11.17 -4.81
CA LYS A 23 -3.64 -12.47 -4.80
C LYS A 23 -4.58 -13.61 -5.17
N ASP A 24 -5.82 -13.60 -4.69
CA ASP A 24 -6.81 -14.64 -5.03
C ASP A 24 -7.18 -14.60 -6.53
N THR A 25 -7.21 -13.41 -7.12
CA THR A 25 -7.62 -13.23 -8.53
C THR A 25 -6.47 -13.46 -9.51
N PHE A 26 -5.27 -12.96 -9.20
CA PHE A 26 -4.15 -12.90 -10.14
C PHE A 26 -2.97 -13.78 -9.77
N GLY A 27 -2.95 -14.35 -8.55
CA GLY A 27 -1.86 -15.19 -8.07
C GLY A 27 -0.49 -14.51 -8.17
N GLU A 28 0.46 -15.20 -8.80
CA GLU A 28 1.84 -14.72 -9.01
C GLU A 28 2.04 -14.03 -10.36
N THR A 29 0.97 -13.72 -11.11
CA THR A 29 1.08 -12.94 -12.37
C THR A 29 1.31 -11.45 -12.14
N ILE A 30 1.20 -11.00 -10.87
CA ILE A 30 1.42 -9.63 -10.41
C ILE A 30 2.40 -9.60 -9.23
N GLU A 31 3.20 -8.54 -9.17
CA GLU A 31 4.01 -8.18 -8.01
C GLU A 31 3.26 -7.16 -7.18
N ILE A 32 3.04 -7.43 -5.89
CA ILE A 32 2.35 -6.52 -4.97
C ILE A 32 3.34 -5.89 -4.01
N ILE A 33 3.39 -4.56 -3.98
CA ILE A 33 4.21 -3.78 -3.05
C ILE A 33 3.31 -3.08 -2.03
N ALA A 34 3.41 -3.48 -0.77
CA ALA A 34 2.71 -2.85 0.35
C ALA A 34 3.45 -1.57 0.77
N LEU A 35 2.75 -0.44 0.75
CA LEU A 35 3.30 0.84 1.15
C LEU A 35 2.45 1.43 2.28
N GLY A 36 2.89 1.25 3.53
CA GLY A 36 2.19 1.81 4.68
C GLY A 36 2.63 3.23 4.98
N THR A 37 1.70 4.11 5.34
CA THR A 37 2.02 5.40 5.97
C THR A 37 2.65 5.20 7.36
N ASN A 38 2.32 4.09 8.03
CA ASN A 38 2.88 3.66 9.31
C ASN A 38 3.29 2.17 9.27
N ALA A 39 4.11 1.75 10.25
CA ALA A 39 4.70 0.41 10.27
C ALA A 39 3.66 -0.71 10.49
N ILE A 40 2.56 -0.41 11.21
CA ILE A 40 1.48 -1.37 11.47
C ILE A 40 0.78 -1.69 10.15
N ALA A 41 0.44 -0.67 9.36
CA ALA A 41 -0.21 -0.83 8.07
C ALA A 41 0.62 -1.69 7.12
N THR A 42 1.92 -1.39 6.97
CA THR A 42 2.86 -2.19 6.17
C THR A 42 2.90 -3.65 6.64
N THR A 43 2.99 -3.87 7.94
CA THR A 43 3.07 -5.21 8.52
C THR A 43 1.81 -6.03 8.25
N GLN A 44 0.62 -5.43 8.39
CA GLN A 44 -0.64 -6.12 8.09
C GLN A 44 -0.75 -6.49 6.61
N MET A 45 -0.36 -5.58 5.73
CA MET A 45 -0.34 -5.82 4.29
C MET A 45 0.67 -6.91 3.88
N LEU A 46 1.82 -7.00 4.54
CA LEU A 46 2.76 -8.11 4.36
C LEU A 46 2.17 -9.45 4.81
N LYS A 47 1.50 -9.48 5.97
CA LYS A 47 0.75 -10.68 6.43
C LYS A 47 -0.37 -11.07 5.47
N ALA A 48 -0.91 -10.11 4.72
CA ALA A 48 -1.88 -10.33 3.66
C ALA A 48 -1.27 -10.88 2.36
N ARG A 49 0.03 -11.21 2.33
CA ARG A 49 0.79 -11.80 1.22
C ARG A 49 1.25 -10.80 0.15
N ALA A 50 1.49 -9.53 0.50
CA ALA A 50 2.27 -8.66 -0.37
C ALA A 50 3.70 -9.20 -0.56
N ASN A 51 4.28 -9.00 -1.74
CA ASN A 51 5.62 -9.51 -2.07
C ASN A 51 6.72 -8.69 -1.38
N ARG A 52 6.53 -7.37 -1.26
CA ARG A 52 7.48 -6.44 -0.66
C ARG A 52 6.74 -5.40 0.18
N GLY A 53 7.42 -4.79 1.13
CA GLY A 53 6.83 -3.79 2.03
C GLY A 53 7.79 -2.66 2.33
N ALA A 54 7.29 -1.43 2.38
CA ALA A 54 8.01 -0.27 2.86
C ALA A 54 7.09 0.69 3.61
N THR A 55 7.65 1.50 4.52
CA THR A 55 6.89 2.39 5.40
C THR A 55 7.34 3.84 5.25
N GLY A 56 6.39 4.76 5.32
CA GLY A 56 6.61 6.20 5.43
C GLY A 56 6.58 6.93 4.09
N GLU A 57 6.42 8.24 4.18
CA GLU A 57 6.14 9.12 3.03
C GLU A 57 7.21 9.04 1.94
N ASN A 58 8.49 9.08 2.31
CA ASN A 58 9.56 9.01 1.32
C ASN A 58 9.62 7.64 0.63
N ALA A 59 9.35 6.56 1.35
CA ALA A 59 9.28 5.23 0.75
C ALA A 59 8.11 5.14 -0.24
N ILE A 60 6.96 5.73 0.10
CA ILE A 60 5.81 5.85 -0.79
C ILE A 60 6.21 6.66 -2.04
N ALA A 61 6.62 7.92 -1.87
CA ALA A 61 6.92 8.85 -2.95
C ALA A 61 8.00 8.36 -3.93
N ARG A 62 8.96 7.56 -3.44
CA ARG A 62 10.00 6.94 -4.28
C ARG A 62 9.49 5.69 -5.00
N THR A 63 8.75 4.83 -4.31
CA THR A 63 8.32 3.54 -4.85
C THR A 63 7.21 3.69 -5.89
N VAL A 64 6.25 4.59 -5.68
CA VAL A 64 5.10 4.79 -6.58
C VAL A 64 5.52 5.19 -8.01
N LYS A 65 6.73 5.71 -8.19
CA LYS A 65 7.28 6.06 -9.52
C LYS A 65 7.68 4.84 -10.36
N SER A 66 7.72 3.66 -9.77
CA SER A 66 8.22 2.42 -10.37
C SER A 66 7.16 1.33 -10.53
N VAL A 67 5.88 1.67 -10.31
CA VAL A 67 4.75 0.73 -10.39
C VAL A 67 3.79 1.11 -11.52
N ASP A 68 3.03 0.13 -11.98
CA ASP A 68 2.05 0.32 -13.07
C ASP A 68 0.70 0.80 -12.53
N VAL A 69 0.35 0.42 -11.30
CA VAL A 69 -0.94 0.71 -10.67
C VAL A 69 -0.76 1.06 -9.20
N ILE A 70 -1.46 2.11 -8.75
CA ILE A 70 -1.57 2.50 -7.34
C ILE A 70 -3.01 2.22 -6.88
N VAL A 71 -3.17 1.51 -5.78
CA VAL A 71 -4.47 1.21 -5.16
C VAL A 71 -4.43 1.57 -3.69
N GLY A 72 -5.50 2.14 -3.14
CA GLY A 72 -5.62 2.42 -1.72
C GLY A 72 -6.90 3.19 -1.40
N PRO A 73 -7.18 3.48 -0.12
CA PRO A 73 -8.31 4.30 0.25
C PRO A 73 -8.13 5.74 -0.22
N ILE A 74 -9.24 6.46 -0.42
CA ILE A 74 -9.19 7.88 -0.87
C ILE A 74 -8.36 8.78 0.07
N GLY A 75 -8.23 8.41 1.34
CA GLY A 75 -7.42 9.15 2.31
C GLY A 75 -5.94 9.30 1.92
N ILE A 76 -5.39 8.44 1.06
CA ILE A 76 -3.97 8.52 0.66
C ILE A 76 -3.64 9.78 -0.16
N ILE A 77 -4.65 10.43 -0.74
CA ILE A 77 -4.49 11.68 -1.51
C ILE A 77 -5.05 12.91 -0.78
N VAL A 78 -5.57 12.73 0.43
CA VAL A 78 -6.15 13.81 1.22
C VAL A 78 -5.14 14.24 2.27
N ALA A 79 -4.64 15.46 2.14
CA ALA A 79 -3.72 16.04 3.10
C ALA A 79 -4.31 15.99 4.53
N HIS A 80 -3.49 15.62 5.49
CA HIS A 80 -3.83 15.46 6.92
C HIS A 80 -4.88 14.38 7.23
N ALA A 81 -5.27 13.56 6.25
CA ALA A 81 -6.08 12.38 6.52
C ALA A 81 -5.33 11.38 7.41
N MET A 82 -6.05 10.35 7.87
CA MET A 82 -5.47 9.26 8.66
C MET A 82 -4.77 9.77 9.92
N MET A 83 -5.41 10.71 10.64
CA MET A 83 -4.87 11.37 11.82
C MET A 83 -3.52 12.07 11.58
N GLY A 84 -3.30 12.60 10.37
CA GLY A 84 -2.07 13.32 10.02
C GLY A 84 -0.94 12.43 9.49
N GLU A 85 -1.19 11.15 9.22
CA GLU A 85 -0.21 10.25 8.59
C GLU A 85 0.13 10.64 7.15
N VAL A 86 -0.79 11.32 6.46
CA VAL A 86 -0.60 11.86 5.10
C VAL A 86 -0.34 13.35 5.22
N THR A 87 0.82 13.82 4.76
CA THR A 87 1.10 15.26 4.71
C THR A 87 0.75 15.87 3.34
N PRO A 88 0.71 17.20 3.21
CA PRO A 88 0.56 17.87 1.92
C PRO A 88 1.73 17.70 0.93
N LYS A 89 2.82 17.04 1.33
CA LYS A 89 4.03 16.84 0.51
C LYS A 89 3.98 15.48 -0.20
#